data_AF-A0A2Z7AZZ3-F1
#
_entry.id   AF-A0A2Z7AZZ3-F1
#
_cell.length_a   1.000
_cell.length_b   1.000
_cell.length_c   1.000
_cell.angle_alpha   90.00
_cell.angle_beta   90.00
_cell.angle_gamma   90.00
#
_symmetry.space_group_name_H-M   'P 1'
#
loop_
_entity.id
_entity.type
_entity.pdbx_description
1 polymer ?
#
loop_
_entity_poly.entity_id
_entity_poly.type
_entity_poly.pdbx_seq_one_letter_code
_entity_poly.pdbx_strand_id
1 'polypeptide(L)'
;MSPNGLENSSVNITIHKLNGKNFLEWAQSIKLIIEGRGRLGYLTGDTREPEKGDPKWSSWKSENSMVMAWLINSMEPSIGRTYLFLPTAKDVWEAVRGTYSDLENSS
;
A
#
# COMPACT_ATOMS: atom_id res chain seq x y z
N MET A 1 12.72 23.63 -18.37
CA MET A 1 12.62 22.16 -18.39
C MET A 1 11.59 21.77 -17.35
N SER A 2 10.37 21.44 -17.77
CA SER A 2 9.30 21.05 -16.84
C SER A 2 9.56 19.62 -16.34
N PRO A 3 9.47 19.34 -15.02
CA PRO A 3 9.63 17.99 -14.50
C PRO A 3 8.32 17.22 -14.71
N ASN A 4 7.98 16.92 -15.96
CA ASN A 4 6.79 16.14 -16.32
C ASN A 4 6.96 14.63 -16.09
N GLY A 5 7.86 14.22 -15.18
CA GLY A 5 8.14 12.82 -14.88
C GLY A 5 7.21 12.19 -13.83
N LEU A 6 6.39 12.99 -13.13
CA LEU A 6 5.52 12.50 -12.05
C LEU A 6 4.11 12.10 -12.50
N GLU A 7 3.69 12.51 -13.70
CA GLU A 7 2.29 12.40 -14.16
C GLU A 7 1.95 11.03 -14.78
N ASN A 8 2.94 10.18 -15.12
CA ASN A 8 2.68 8.83 -15.65
C ASN A 8 2.79 7.72 -14.57
N SER A 9 2.87 8.12 -13.29
CA SER A 9 3.30 7.31 -12.14
C SER A 9 2.21 7.14 -11.09
N SER A 10 0.95 7.09 -11.53
CA SER A 10 -0.20 6.99 -10.63
C SER A 10 -0.35 5.60 -9.98
N VAL A 11 0.21 4.54 -10.59
CA VAL A 11 0.07 3.15 -10.11
C VAL A 11 1.40 2.50 -9.71
N ASN A 12 2.52 2.84 -10.36
CA ASN A 12 3.84 2.29 -10.02
C ASN A 12 4.54 3.17 -9.00
N ILE A 13 4.49 2.73 -7.75
CA ILE A 13 5.05 3.45 -6.61
C ILE A 13 6.53 3.08 -6.37
N THR A 14 6.95 1.84 -6.62
CA THR A 14 8.34 1.40 -6.36
C THR A 14 8.99 0.78 -7.60
N ILE A 15 10.30 0.98 -7.74
CA ILE A 15 11.14 0.34 -8.78
C ILE A 15 11.33 -1.16 -8.46
N HIS A 16 11.42 -1.50 -7.18
CA HIS A 16 11.61 -2.88 -6.73
C HIS A 16 10.32 -3.42 -6.13
N LYS A 17 9.74 -4.42 -6.80
CA LYS A 17 8.58 -5.13 -6.30
C LYS A 17 8.94 -5.98 -5.09
N LEU A 18 8.00 -6.15 -4.16
CA LEU A 18 8.16 -7.13 -3.09
C LEU A 18 8.32 -8.52 -3.72
N ASN A 19 9.43 -9.19 -3.43
CA ASN A 19 9.79 -10.51 -3.95
C ASN A 19 9.93 -11.58 -2.86
N GLY A 20 9.53 -11.23 -1.63
CA GLY A 20 9.60 -12.08 -0.45
C GLY A 20 10.93 -12.09 0.29
N LYS A 21 11.96 -11.41 -0.23
CA LYS A 21 13.28 -11.29 0.41
C LYS A 21 13.69 -9.84 0.74
N ASN A 22 12.98 -8.85 0.20
CA ASN A 22 13.32 -7.43 0.29
C ASN A 22 12.27 -6.63 1.07
N PHE A 23 11.69 -7.20 2.13
CA PHE A 23 10.55 -6.60 2.80
C PHE A 23 10.90 -5.25 3.44
N LEU A 24 12.05 -5.11 4.12
CA LEU A 24 12.45 -3.85 4.75
C LEU A 24 12.58 -2.71 3.74
N GLU A 25 13.27 -2.94 2.62
CA GLU A 25 13.45 -1.94 1.56
C GLU A 25 12.13 -1.57 0.89
N TRP A 26 11.30 -2.57 0.60
CA TRP A 26 9.97 -2.37 0.02
C TRP A 26 9.07 -1.61 0.99
N ALA A 27 9.01 -2.02 2.25
CA ALA A 27 8.17 -1.41 3.28
C ALA A 27 8.54 0.05 3.52
N GLN A 28 9.84 0.36 3.54
CA GLN A 28 10.31 1.75 3.68
C GLN A 28 9.93 2.60 2.47
N SER A 29 10.10 2.08 1.25
CA SER A 29 9.72 2.77 0.02
C SER A 29 8.22 3.10 0.00
N ILE A 30 7.38 2.10 0.29
CA ILE A 30 5.91 2.23 0.34
C ILE A 30 5.48 3.29 1.34
N LYS A 31 6.04 3.28 2.55
CA LYS A 31 5.76 4.29 3.57
C LYS A 31 6.07 5.70 3.06
N LEU A 32 7.26 5.91 2.49
CA LEU A 32 7.67 7.24 1.99
C LEU A 32 6.74 7.76 0.89
N ILE A 33 6.32 6.91 -0.03
CA ILE A 33 5.47 7.34 -1.16
C ILE A 33 4.05 7.62 -0.71
N ILE A 34 3.49 6.79 0.17
CA ILE A 34 2.15 7.00 0.70
C ILE A 34 2.12 8.22 1.63
N GLU A 35 3.16 8.42 2.44
CA GLU A 35 3.35 9.62 3.27
C GLU A 35 3.46 10.87 2.42
N GLY A 36 4.27 10.86 1.36
CA GLY A 36 4.39 11.97 0.40
C GLY A 36 3.08 12.32 -0.33
N ARG A 37 2.08 11.43 -0.28
CA ARG A 37 0.73 11.62 -0.82
C ARG A 37 -0.32 11.90 0.26
N GLY A 38 0.08 12.06 1.53
CA GLY A 38 -0.79 12.35 2.67
C GLY A 38 -1.75 11.22 3.04
N ARG A 39 -1.40 9.97 2.73
CA ARG A 39 -2.30 8.80 2.84
C ARG A 39 -1.83 7.75 3.84
N LEU A 40 -0.80 8.04 4.65
CA LEU A 40 -0.23 7.05 5.58
C LEU A 40 -1.24 6.54 6.60
N GLY A 41 -2.21 7.37 6.98
CA GLY A 41 -3.30 6.98 7.88
C GLY A 41 -4.12 5.77 7.40
N TYR A 42 -4.15 5.48 6.09
CA TYR A 42 -4.79 4.26 5.56
C TYR A 42 -3.98 2.99 5.83
N LEU A 43 -2.66 3.08 6.03
CA LEU A 43 -1.81 1.96 6.42
C LEU A 43 -1.81 1.76 7.94
N THR A 44 -1.71 2.85 8.70
CA THR A 44 -1.64 2.79 10.17
C THR A 44 -3.01 2.55 10.82
N GLY A 45 -4.07 2.96 10.13
CA GLY A 45 -5.44 2.96 10.65
C GLY A 45 -5.81 4.25 11.39
N ASP A 46 -4.99 5.30 11.31
CA ASP A 46 -5.36 6.64 11.79
C ASP A 46 -6.52 7.21 10.96
N THR A 47 -6.57 6.87 9.66
CA THR A 47 -7.71 7.17 8.79
C THR A 47 -8.76 6.06 8.90
N ARG A 48 -9.64 6.19 9.91
CA ARG A 48 -10.68 5.20 10.22
C ARG A 48 -11.80 5.15 9.18
N GLU A 49 -12.37 3.96 8.98
CA GLU A 49 -13.58 3.80 8.18
C GLU A 49 -14.73 4.62 8.79
N PRO A 50 -15.38 5.50 8.02
CA PRO A 50 -16.56 6.23 8.48
C PRO A 50 -17.75 5.30 8.75
N GLU A 51 -18.67 5.75 9.59
CA GLU A 51 -19.90 4.99 9.86
C GLU A 51 -20.78 4.85 8.61
N LYS A 52 -21.62 3.81 8.60
CA LYS A 52 -22.59 3.60 7.52
C LYS A 52 -23.53 4.81 7.42
N GLY A 53 -23.53 5.46 6.26
CA GLY A 53 -24.35 6.65 6.00
C GLY A 53 -23.60 7.97 6.14
N ASP A 54 -22.34 7.96 6.60
CA ASP A 54 -21.50 9.17 6.58
C ASP A 54 -21.22 9.58 5.12
N PRO A 55 -21.48 10.85 4.72
CA PRO A 55 -21.13 11.36 3.40
C PRO A 55 -19.67 11.14 2.99
N LYS A 56 -18.75 11.06 3.96
CA LYS A 56 -17.32 10.81 3.76
C LYS A 56 -16.99 9.36 3.39
N TRP A 57 -17.93 8.42 3.58
CA TRP A 57 -17.67 6.99 3.32
C TRP A 57 -17.27 6.72 1.87
N SER A 58 -17.90 7.40 0.91
CA SER A 58 -17.56 7.26 -0.52
C SER A 58 -16.12 7.70 -0.81
N SER A 59 -15.72 8.86 -0.31
CA SER A 59 -14.35 9.35 -0.43
C SER A 59 -13.37 8.40 0.24
N TRP A 60 -13.63 8.01 1.49
CA TRP A 60 -12.78 7.08 2.21
C TRP A 60 -12.59 5.76 1.45
N LYS A 61 -13.68 5.19 0.92
CA LYS A 61 -13.63 3.93 0.17
C LYS A 61 -12.80 4.05 -1.11
N SER A 62 -12.96 5.15 -1.85
CA SER A 62 -12.17 5.42 -3.05
C SER A 62 -10.68 5.53 -2.72
N GLU A 63 -10.34 6.30 -1.68
CA GLU A 63 -8.97 6.51 -1.25
C GLU A 63 -8.32 5.23 -0.71
N ASN A 64 -9.03 4.47 0.12
CA ASN A 64 -8.59 3.15 0.59
C ASN A 64 -8.33 2.20 -0.59
N SER A 65 -9.23 2.14 -1.57
CA SER A 65 -9.07 1.30 -2.76
C SER A 65 -7.84 1.69 -3.58
N MET A 66 -7.54 2.97 -3.68
CA MET A 66 -6.34 3.45 -4.36
C MET A 66 -5.06 3.03 -3.63
N VAL A 67 -5.04 3.14 -2.30
CA VAL A 67 -3.89 2.66 -1.50
C VAL A 67 -3.73 1.14 -1.60
N MET A 68 -4.83 0.38 -1.65
CA MET A 68 -4.77 -1.06 -1.92
C MET A 68 -4.16 -1.37 -3.28
N ALA A 69 -4.59 -0.67 -4.34
CA ALA A 69 -4.05 -0.85 -5.69
C ALA A 69 -2.55 -0.55 -5.73
N TRP A 70 -2.10 0.49 -5.03
CA TRP A 70 -0.69 0.80 -4.84
C TRP A 70 0.08 -0.35 -4.19
N LEU A 71 -0.39 -0.84 -3.04
CA LEU A 71 0.23 -1.98 -2.36
C LEU A 71 0.31 -3.21 -3.28
N ILE A 72 -0.80 -3.65 -3.85
CA ILE A 72 -0.86 -4.88 -4.65
C ILE A 72 0.02 -4.78 -5.90
N ASN A 73 0.00 -3.64 -6.60
CA ASN A 73 0.81 -3.47 -7.82
C ASN A 73 2.30 -3.32 -7.54
N SER A 74 2.67 -2.95 -6.31
CA SER A 74 4.05 -2.90 -5.84
C SER A 74 4.64 -4.27 -5.45
N MET A 75 3.87 -5.35 -5.60
CA MET A 75 4.32 -6.72 -5.29
C MET A 75 4.54 -7.50 -6.58
N GLU A 76 5.36 -8.55 -6.50
CA GLU A 76 5.37 -9.56 -7.56
C GLU A 76 3.97 -10.14 -7.76
N PRO A 77 3.53 -10.44 -9.00
CA PRO A 77 2.16 -10.86 -9.27
C PRO A 77 1.70 -12.11 -8.50
N SER A 78 2.63 -13.02 -8.15
CA SER A 78 2.38 -14.20 -7.33
C SER A 78 2.02 -13.82 -5.89
N ILE A 79 2.73 -12.84 -5.33
CA ILE A 79 2.53 -12.30 -3.99
C ILE A 79 1.29 -11.41 -3.94
N GLY A 80 1.14 -10.45 -4.86
CA GLY A 80 -0.01 -9.54 -4.87
C GLY A 80 -1.36 -10.27 -4.94
N ARG A 81 -1.42 -11.40 -5.65
CA ARG A 81 -2.63 -12.23 -5.74
C ARG A 81 -3.11 -12.80 -4.40
N THR A 82 -2.22 -13.04 -3.44
CA THR A 82 -2.62 -13.58 -2.12
C THR A 82 -3.36 -12.57 -1.27
N TYR A 83 -3.21 -11.27 -1.57
CA TYR A 83 -3.77 -10.17 -0.77
C TYR A 83 -4.93 -9.43 -1.48
N LEU A 84 -5.28 -9.82 -2.71
CA LEU A 84 -6.24 -9.11 -3.56
C LEU A 84 -7.64 -8.94 -2.94
N PHE A 85 -8.06 -9.90 -2.11
CA PHE A 85 -9.40 -9.95 -1.55
C PHE A 85 -9.49 -9.46 -0.09
N LEU A 86 -8.41 -8.88 0.44
CA LEU A 86 -8.46 -8.26 1.76
C LEU A 86 -9.26 -6.96 1.70
N PRO A 87 -10.01 -6.60 2.77
CA PRO A 87 -11.02 -5.55 2.67
C PRO A 87 -10.45 -4.13 2.70
N THR A 88 -9.30 -3.91 3.34
CA THR A 88 -8.69 -2.58 3.48
C THR A 88 -7.19 -2.56 3.16
N ALA A 89 -6.68 -1.37 2.87
CA ALA A 89 -5.24 -1.14 2.71
C ALA A 89 -4.46 -1.53 3.98
N LYS A 90 -5.04 -1.28 5.16
CA LYS A 90 -4.48 -1.69 6.44
C LYS A 90 -4.36 -3.22 6.54
N ASP A 91 -5.41 -3.95 6.15
CA ASP A 91 -5.40 -5.42 6.21
C ASP A 91 -4.33 -6.00 5.29
N VAL A 92 -4.22 -5.46 4.06
CA VAL A 92 -3.14 -5.83 3.12
C VAL A 92 -1.77 -5.57 3.75
N TRP A 93 -1.58 -4.37 4.29
CA TRP A 93 -0.31 -3.95 4.87
C TRP A 93 0.12 -4.81 6.07
N GLU A 94 -0.77 -5.07 7.02
CA GLU A 94 -0.47 -5.88 8.20
C GLU A 94 -0.28 -7.36 7.84
N ALA A 95 -1.04 -7.91 6.87
CA ALA A 95 -0.85 -9.28 6.41
C ALA A 95 0.51 -9.48 5.73
N VAL A 96 0.93 -8.54 4.88
CA VAL A 96 2.25 -8.56 4.22
C VAL A 96 3.36 -8.41 5.25
N ARG A 97 3.22 -7.46 6.18
CA ARG A 97 4.19 -7.29 7.29
C ARG A 97 4.32 -8.57 8.09
N GLY A 98 3.22 -9.16 8.55
CA GLY A 98 3.26 -10.41 9.33
C GLY A 98 3.86 -11.59 8.57
N THR A 99 3.69 -11.63 7.25
CA THR A 99 4.23 -12.72 6.43
C THR A 99 5.73 -12.60 6.19
N TYR A 100 6.23 -11.39 5.92
CA TYR A 100 7.60 -11.20 5.41
C TYR A 100 8.57 -10.53 6.38
N SER A 101 8.10 -9.86 7.44
CA SER A 101 9.01 -9.25 8.43
C SER A 101 9.80 -10.27 9.24
N ASP A 102 9.21 -11.44 9.51
CA ASP A 102 9.87 -12.53 10.25
C ASP A 102 10.83 -13.35 9.38
N LEU A 103 10.53 -13.48 8.07
CA LEU A 103 11.36 -14.20 7.11
C LEU A 103 12.72 -13.51 6.89
N GLU A 104 12.74 -12.18 6.89
CA GLU A 104 13.95 -11.38 6.73
C GLU A 104 14.82 -11.37 8.00
N ASN A 105 14.21 -11.47 9.19
CA ASN A 105 14.94 -11.57 10.47
C ASN A 105 15.47 -12.97 10.78
N SER A 106 15.08 -13.98 10.00
CA SER A 106 15.46 -15.38 10.21
C SER A 106 16.57 -15.87 9.27
N SER A 107 17.19 -14.96 8.50
CA SER A 107 18.25 -15.25 7.52
C SER A 107 19.63 -14.79 7.97
#